data_AF-A0A842KT61-F1
#
_entry.id   AF-A0A842KT61-F1
#
_cell.length_a   1.000
_cell.length_b   1.000
_cell.length_c   1.000
_cell.angle_alpha   90.00
_cell.angle_beta   90.00
_cell.angle_gamma   90.00
#
_symmetry.space_group_name_H-M   'P 1'
#
loop_
_entity.id
_entity.type
_entity.pdbx_description
1 polymer ?
#
loop_
_entity_poly.entity_id
_entity_poly.type
_entity_poly.pdbx_seq_one_letter_code
_entity_poly.pdbx_strand_id
1 'polypeptide(L)' 'MAILLTLAGNASAVQLSYDEVSNASKVIADQASKTGKIPSQVTVNSKNVTLDDYLYAATTTTINLNSNQKKSV' A
#
# COMPACT_ATOMS: atom_id res chain seq x y z
N MET A 1 -0.59 36.10 -8.31
CA MET A 1 -0.45 35.11 -7.23
C MET A 1 -1.53 34.08 -7.41
N ALA A 2 -1.18 32.82 -7.73
CA ALA A 2 -2.15 31.74 -7.80
C ALA A 2 -2.30 31.12 -6.41
N ILE A 3 -3.52 31.11 -5.88
CA ILE A 3 -3.87 30.40 -4.65
C ILE A 3 -3.88 28.91 -4.98
N LEU A 4 -2.95 28.17 -4.35
CA LEU A 4 -2.92 26.71 -4.41
C LEU A 4 -4.00 26.17 -3.46
N LEU A 5 -5.10 25.66 -4.01
CA LEU A 5 -6.08 24.89 -3.24
C LEU A 5 -5.47 23.53 -2.90
N THR A 6 -4.97 23.36 -1.68
CA THR A 6 -4.65 22.02 -1.17
C THR A 6 -5.96 21.33 -0.82
N LEU A 7 -6.40 20.42 -1.69
CA LEU A 7 -7.45 19.47 -1.35
C LEU A 7 -6.88 18.55 -0.27
N ALA A 8 -7.19 18.83 1.00
CA ALA A 8 -7.04 17.87 2.07
C ALA A 8 -8.10 16.78 1.84
N GLY A 9 -7.81 15.87 0.91
CA GLY A 9 -8.59 14.67 0.73
C GLY A 9 -8.51 13.90 2.04
N ASN A 10 -9.65 13.69 2.69
CA ASN A 10 -9.76 12.72 3.78
C ASN A 10 -9.44 11.35 3.15
N ALA A 11 -8.16 10.97 3.18
CA ALA A 11 -7.70 9.70 2.65
C ALA A 11 -8.38 8.62 3.49
N SER A 12 -9.41 7.99 2.92
CA SER A 12 -9.97 6.78 3.49
C SER A 12 -8.84 5.75 3.40
N ALA A 13 -8.31 5.33 4.56
CA ALA A 13 -7.23 4.37 4.63
C ALA A 13 -7.64 3.13 3.80
N VAL A 14 -6.78 2.75 2.83
CA VAL A 14 -7.09 1.62 1.97
C VAL A 14 -7.01 0.34 2.82
N GLN A 15 -8.13 -0.35 2.99
CA GLN A 15 -8.15 -1.57 3.79
C GLN A 15 -7.61 -2.75 2.98
N LEU A 16 -6.58 -3.42 3.50
CA LEU A 16 -5.88 -4.51 2.82
C LEU A 16 -5.88 -5.79 3.65
N SER A 17 -6.24 -6.89 3.00
CA SER A 17 -6.12 -8.25 3.53
C SER A 17 -4.66 -8.71 3.52
N TYR A 18 -4.30 -9.72 4.32
CA TYR A 18 -2.96 -10.35 4.27
C TYR A 18 -2.55 -10.73 2.83
N ASP A 19 -3.45 -11.38 2.09
CA ASP A 19 -3.18 -11.78 0.70
C ASP A 19 -3.01 -10.58 -0.24
N GLU A 20 -3.70 -9.48 0.02
CA GLU A 20 -3.56 -8.24 -0.77
C GLU A 20 -2.23 -7.54 -0.47
N VAL A 21 -1.78 -7.54 0.80
CA VAL A 21 -0.44 -7.06 1.18
C VAL A 21 0.66 -7.93 0.55
N SER A 22 0.49 -9.27 0.57
CA SER A 22 1.41 -10.19 -0.09
C SER A 22 1.45 -9.96 -1.60
N ASN A 23 0.29 -9.82 -2.25
CA ASN A 23 0.26 -9.56 -3.69
C ASN A 23 0.85 -8.19 -4.04
N ALA A 24 0.58 -7.14 -3.25
CA ALA A 24 1.20 -5.83 -3.41
C ALA A 24 2.73 -5.93 -3.39
N SER A 25 3.30 -6.67 -2.43
CA SER A 25 4.75 -6.87 -2.35
C SER A 25 5.34 -7.52 -3.61
N LYS A 26 4.66 -8.50 -4.20
CA LYS A 26 5.08 -9.18 -5.43
C LYS A 26 5.02 -8.23 -6.63
N VAL A 27 3.94 -7.45 -6.75
CA VAL A 27 3.78 -6.47 -7.83
C VAL A 27 4.83 -5.35 -7.71
N ILE A 28 5.07 -4.82 -6.52
CA ILE A 28 6.10 -3.80 -6.27
C ILE A 28 7.49 -4.34 -6.67
N ALA A 29 7.84 -5.56 -6.25
CA ALA A 29 9.12 -6.18 -6.57
C ALA A 29 9.29 -6.42 -8.09
N ASP A 30 8.25 -6.91 -8.77
CA ASP A 30 8.24 -7.11 -10.22
C ASP A 30 8.44 -5.79 -10.99
N GLN A 31 7.69 -4.75 -10.62
CA GLN A 31 7.80 -3.43 -11.25
C GLN A 31 9.18 -2.80 -10.99
N ALA A 32 9.70 -2.91 -9.76
CA ALA A 32 11.03 -2.40 -9.42
C ALA A 32 12.13 -3.12 -10.22
N SER A 33 12.00 -4.43 -10.40
CA SER A 33 12.96 -5.23 -11.17
C SER A 33 12.95 -4.86 -12.66
N LYS A 34 11.77 -4.55 -13.22
CA LYS A 34 11.62 -4.19 -14.64
C LYS A 34 12.02 -2.75 -14.96
N THR A 35 11.75 -1.82 -14.04
CA THR A 35 11.89 -0.38 -14.30
C THR A 35 13.11 0.23 -13.60
N GLY A 36 13.73 -0.48 -12.66
CA GLY A 36 14.80 0.03 -11.81
C GLY A 36 14.32 1.07 -10.78
N LYS A 37 13.01 1.22 -10.58
CA LYS A 37 12.40 2.21 -9.68
C LYS A 37 11.29 1.59 -8.85
N ILE A 38 11.20 1.97 -7.58
CA ILE A 38 10.04 1.60 -6.75
C ILE A 38 8.83 2.42 -7.22
N PRO A 39 7.68 1.79 -7.54
CA PRO A 39 6.48 2.50 -7.96
C PRO A 39 5.90 3.33 -6.81
N SER A 40 5.35 4.50 -7.12
CA SER A 40 4.68 5.36 -6.13
C SER A 40 3.32 4.82 -5.69
N GLN A 41 2.70 3.96 -6.51
CA GLN A 41 1.47 3.24 -6.21
C GLN A 41 1.38 1.96 -7.04
N VAL A 42 0.60 0.99 -6.57
CA VAL A 42 0.25 -0.22 -7.30
C VAL A 42 -1.24 -0.49 -7.22
N THR A 43 -1.78 -1.14 -8.25
CA THR A 43 -3.17 -1.61 -8.22
C THR A 43 -3.21 -3.08 -7.87
N VAL A 44 -3.91 -3.42 -6.79
CA VAL A 44 -4.07 -4.80 -6.31
C VAL A 44 -5.53 -5.02 -6.01
N ASN A 45 -6.13 -6.05 -6.62
CA ASN A 45 -7.55 -6.38 -6.43
C ASN A 45 -8.50 -5.17 -6.61
N SER A 46 -8.26 -4.38 -7.66
CA SER A 46 -8.97 -3.12 -7.96
C SER A 46 -8.82 -2.01 -6.91
N LYS A 47 -7.95 -2.17 -5.91
CA LYS A 47 -7.57 -1.12 -4.95
C LYS A 47 -6.31 -0.41 -5.44
N ASN A 48 -6.33 0.91 -5.44
CA ASN A 48 -5.12 1.70 -5.65
C ASN A 48 -4.41 1.87 -4.30
N VAL A 49 -3.22 1.30 -4.19
CA VAL A 49 -2.44 1.28 -2.95
C VAL A 49 -1.21 2.15 -3.17
N THR A 50 -1.12 3.26 -2.43
CA THR A 50 0.09 4.10 -2.46
C THR A 50 1.25 3.39 -1.77
N LEU A 51 2.49 3.82 -2.04
CA LEU A 51 3.66 3.26 -1.35
C LEU A 51 3.56 3.46 0.17
N ASP A 52 3.04 4.59 0.63
CA ASP A 52 2.85 4.87 2.06
C ASP A 52 1.80 3.95 2.70
N ASP A 53 0.66 3.73 2.01
CA ASP A 53 -0.35 2.75 2.43
C ASP A 53 0.24 1.35 2.54
N TYR A 54 1.05 0.95 1.56
CA TYR A 54 1.71 -0.35 1.55
C TYR A 54 2.71 -0.49 2.71
N LEU A 55 3.55 0.51 2.98
CA LEU A 55 4.52 0.46 4.08
C LEU A 55 3.82 0.34 5.44
N TYR A 56 2.74 1.10 5.63
CA TYR A 56 1.89 0.98 6.82
C TYR A 56 1.26 -0.41 6.93
N ALA A 57 0.65 -0.90 5.85
CA ALA A 57 -0.04 -2.18 5.83
C ALA A 57 0.93 -3.36 6.02
N ALA A 58 2.11 -3.34 5.40
CA ALA A 58 3.14 -4.37 5.54
C ALA A 58 3.68 -4.45 6.96
N THR A 59 3.95 -3.29 7.58
CA THR A 59 4.41 -3.21 8.98
C THR A 59 3.35 -3.74 9.93
N THR A 60 2.10 -3.29 9.77
CA THR A 60 0.98 -3.71 10.62
C THR A 60 0.68 -5.19 10.45
N THR A 61 0.74 -5.70 9.21
CA THR A 61 0.58 -7.13 8.91
C THR A 61 1.67 -7.96 9.61
N THR A 62 2.92 -7.50 9.61
CA THR A 62 4.03 -8.16 10.31
C THR A 62 3.78 -8.25 11.82
N ILE A 63 3.33 -7.17 12.45
CA ILE A 63 2.96 -7.13 13.88
C ILE A 63 1.81 -8.10 14.18
N ASN A 64 0.79 -8.12 13.33
CA ASN A 64 -0.36 -9.00 13.47
C ASN A 64 0.05 -10.47 13.37
N LEU A 65 0.90 -10.82 12.39
CA LEU A 65 1.42 -12.18 12.24
C LEU A 65 2.26 -12.62 13.44
N ASN A 66 3.08 -11.73 14.00
CA ASN A 66 3.84 -12.00 15.23
C ASN A 66 2.92 -12.27 16.43
N SER A 67 1.68 -11.77 16.39
CA SER A 67 0.63 -12.02 17.37
C SER A 67 -0.28 -13.19 16.99
N ASN A 68 0.08 -14.00 15.99
CA ASN A 68 -0.72 -15.09 15.41
C ASN A 68 -2.09 -14.64 14.85
N GLN A 69 -2.20 -13.39 14.40
CA GLN A 69 -3.42 -12.82 13.82
C GLN A 69 -3.24 -12.58 12.31
N LYS A 70 -4.13 -13.17 11.50
CA LYS A 70 -4.27 -12.86 10.07
C LYS A 70 -5.51 -12.03 9.85
N LYS A 71 -5.38 -10.71 9.99
CA LYS A 71 -6.49 -9.74 9.84
C LYS A 71 -6.14 -8.69 8.79
N SER A 72 -7.18 -8.14 8.18
CA SER A 72 -7.05 -6.98 7.30
C SER A 72 -6.64 -5.75 8.11
N VAL A 73 -5.85 -4.89 7.48
CA VAL A 73 -5.28 -3.65 8.03
C VAL A 73 -5.84 -2.44 7.31
#